data_AF-A0A7C0U444-F1
#
_entry.id   AF-A0A7C0U444-F1
#
_cell.length_a   1.000
_cell.length_b   1.000
_cell.length_c   1.000
_cell.angle_alpha   90.00
_cell.angle_beta   90.00
_cell.angle_gamma   90.00
#
_symmetry.space_group_name_H-M   'P 1'
#
loop_
_entity.id
_entity.type
_entity.pdbx_description
1 polymer ?
#
loop_
_entity_poly.entity_id
_entity_poly.type
_entity_poly.pdbx_seq_one_letter_code
_entity_poly.pdbx_strand_id
1 'polypeptide(L)'
;MDKDFLIKYLSERNYWWNTGKIEEYEKGIERKDYISTINKILNLNRIVCLVGIRRSGKTTLLFQLMDLLLGKNDPKRIVYVKIDDILSKIDNLRDITSVYHELTGIDPKSNRVYFLLDEIHFMKDWQLQIKYFIDSHYKSKFIVSGSSKTMLYKDASESLVGRIRFVDVFPLTFREFLRFNGMELNLKEGMEFKTIKENYYNLISKKEEILHFLRLYLEVGAFPEWFRIKDRREWQKTLVDDYLSLILFKDIVHVFKVKDPLLLEKLI
;
A
#
# COMPACT_ATOMS: atom_id res chain seq x y z
N MET A 1 5.80 -8.30 -25.25
CA MET A 1 6.69 -7.65 -24.25
C MET A 1 7.72 -6.75 -24.92
N ASP A 2 7.84 -5.49 -24.47
CA ASP A 2 8.90 -4.53 -24.82
C ASP A 2 10.06 -4.66 -23.82
N LYS A 3 11.08 -5.44 -24.20
CA LYS A 3 12.16 -5.86 -23.28
C LYS A 3 13.05 -4.70 -22.83
N ASP A 4 13.46 -3.85 -23.78
CA ASP A 4 14.39 -2.75 -23.52
C ASP A 4 13.74 -1.72 -22.58
N PHE A 5 12.45 -1.45 -22.78
CA PHE A 5 11.67 -0.64 -21.85
C PHE A 5 11.67 -1.25 -20.45
N LEU A 6 11.40 -2.55 -20.31
CA LEU A 6 11.30 -3.20 -19.01
C LEU A 6 12.66 -3.24 -18.29
N ILE A 7 13.76 -3.41 -19.03
CA ILE A 7 15.12 -3.34 -18.48
C ILE A 7 15.38 -1.96 -17.87
N LYS A 8 15.09 -0.90 -18.64
CA LYS A 8 15.26 0.49 -18.19
C LYS A 8 14.36 0.78 -16.99
N TYR A 9 13.08 0.41 -17.08
CA TYR A 9 12.09 0.61 -16.03
C TYR A 9 12.53 -0.05 -14.72
N LEU A 10 12.92 -1.33 -14.75
CA LEU A 10 13.32 -2.04 -13.54
C LEU A 10 14.57 -1.42 -12.92
N SER A 11 15.55 -1.04 -13.74
CA SER A 11 16.79 -0.43 -13.27
C SER A 11 16.57 0.96 -12.64
N GLU A 12 15.68 1.77 -13.22
CA GLU A 12 15.35 3.12 -12.71
C GLU A 12 14.43 3.07 -11.49
N ARG A 13 13.39 2.22 -11.51
CA ARG A 13 12.43 2.12 -10.40
C ARG A 13 12.99 1.40 -9.18
N ASN A 14 14.01 0.56 -9.34
CA ASN A 14 14.63 -0.19 -8.26
C ASN A 14 16.02 0.36 -7.93
N TYR A 15 16.14 1.68 -7.79
CA TYR A 15 17.42 2.36 -7.57
C TYR A 15 18.18 1.85 -6.32
N TRP A 16 17.48 1.30 -5.32
CA TRP A 16 18.10 0.66 -4.14
C TRP A 16 18.95 -0.56 -4.47
N TRP A 17 18.81 -1.17 -5.64
CA TRP A 17 19.73 -2.23 -6.09
C TRP A 17 21.18 -1.74 -6.14
N ASN A 18 21.39 -0.43 -6.32
CA ASN A 18 22.70 0.21 -6.32
C ASN A 18 22.95 1.05 -5.06
N THR A 19 21.94 1.75 -4.53
CA THR A 19 22.11 2.65 -3.37
C THR A 19 22.01 1.93 -2.02
N GLY A 20 21.34 0.78 -1.98
CA GLY A 20 21.06 0.02 -0.75
C GLY A 20 20.07 0.71 0.21
N LYS A 21 19.43 1.80 -0.20
CA LYS A 21 18.55 2.62 0.67
C LYS A 21 17.33 3.13 -0.09
N ILE A 22 16.21 3.28 0.62
CA ILE A 22 15.02 3.97 0.13
C ILE A 22 15.06 5.43 0.61
N GLU A 23 14.70 6.35 -0.26
CA GLU A 23 14.64 7.78 0.03
C GLU A 23 13.59 8.11 1.11
N GLU A 24 13.91 9.02 2.02
CA GLU A 24 13.05 9.37 3.16
C GLU A 24 11.68 9.90 2.73
N TYR A 25 11.60 10.63 1.62
CA TYR A 25 10.34 11.17 1.12
C TYR A 25 9.37 10.08 0.64
N GLU A 26 9.86 8.90 0.22
CA GLU A 26 9.03 7.76 -0.20
C GLU A 26 8.50 6.99 1.01
N LYS A 27 9.32 6.90 2.06
CA LYS A 27 8.97 6.23 3.32
C LYS A 27 7.97 7.03 4.14
N GLY A 28 8.03 8.36 4.10
CA GLY A 28 7.15 9.21 4.91
C GLY A 28 7.24 8.86 6.41
N ILE A 29 6.16 9.12 7.16
CA ILE A 29 6.12 8.81 8.60
C ILE A 29 5.68 7.35 8.81
N GLU A 30 6.46 6.62 9.61
CA GLU A 30 6.26 5.18 9.84
C GLU A 30 4.90 4.85 10.47
N ARG A 31 4.17 3.92 9.85
CA ARG A 31 2.90 3.36 10.37
C ARG A 31 3.16 2.02 11.06
N LYS A 32 3.76 2.08 12.26
CA LYS A 32 4.31 0.93 13.01
C LYS A 32 3.38 -0.28 13.13
N ASP A 33 2.10 -0.06 13.38
CA ASP A 33 1.13 -1.15 13.59
C ASP A 33 0.92 -1.98 12.32
N TYR A 34 0.90 -1.30 11.15
CA TYR A 34 0.85 -1.96 9.85
C TYR A 34 2.12 -2.74 9.58
N ILE A 35 3.30 -2.13 9.79
CA ILE A 35 4.59 -2.79 9.56
C ILE A 35 4.75 -4.04 10.43
N SER A 36 4.40 -3.95 11.72
CA SER A 36 4.41 -5.09 12.64
C SER A 36 3.48 -6.22 12.16
N THR A 37 2.26 -5.87 11.75
CA THR A 37 1.27 -6.82 11.24
C THR A 37 1.74 -7.50 9.95
N ILE A 38 2.20 -6.71 8.97
CA ILE A 38 2.69 -7.22 7.69
C ILE A 38 3.92 -8.12 7.89
N ASN A 39 4.86 -7.72 8.74
CA ASN A 39 6.07 -8.50 9.03
C ASN A 39 5.72 -9.88 9.63
N LYS A 40 4.70 -9.97 10.50
CA LYS A 40 4.19 -11.27 10.99
C LYS A 40 3.64 -12.13 9.85
N ILE A 41 2.91 -11.54 8.91
CA ILE A 41 2.34 -12.25 7.75
C ILE A 41 3.45 -12.69 6.77
N LEU A 42 4.51 -11.91 6.59
CA LEU A 42 5.63 -12.25 5.71
C LEU A 42 6.33 -13.55 6.10
N ASN A 43 6.36 -13.88 7.40
CA ASN A 43 6.90 -15.13 7.92
C ASN A 43 6.06 -16.36 7.56
N LEU A 44 4.80 -16.17 7.16
CA LEU A 44 3.94 -17.25 6.68
C LEU A 44 4.19 -17.48 5.18
N ASN A 45 3.84 -18.64 4.62
CA ASN A 45 3.87 -18.87 3.16
C ASN A 45 2.61 -18.33 2.45
N ARG A 46 2.28 -17.05 2.70
CA ARG A 46 1.09 -16.37 2.16
C ARG A 46 1.42 -15.11 1.36
N ILE A 47 0.67 -14.82 0.31
CA ILE A 47 0.71 -13.52 -0.37
C ILE A 47 0.19 -12.46 0.61
N VAL A 48 0.87 -11.32 0.70
CA VAL A 48 0.36 -10.15 1.43
C VAL A 48 -0.33 -9.24 0.42
N CYS A 49 -1.56 -8.82 0.69
CA CYS A 49 -2.32 -7.92 -0.17
C CYS A 49 -2.74 -6.68 0.61
N LEU A 50 -2.15 -5.53 0.31
CA LEU A 50 -2.51 -4.24 0.89
C LEU A 50 -3.68 -3.63 0.13
N VAL A 51 -4.81 -3.47 0.80
CA VAL A 51 -6.05 -3.05 0.13
C VAL A 51 -6.65 -1.86 0.83
N GLY A 52 -7.15 -0.90 0.08
CA GLY A 52 -7.79 0.26 0.67
C GLY A 52 -7.93 1.37 -0.35
N ILE A 53 -8.73 2.36 -0.01
CA ILE A 53 -9.02 3.53 -0.86
C ILE A 53 -7.76 4.24 -1.35
N ARG A 54 -7.86 4.99 -2.45
CA ARG A 54 -6.79 5.89 -2.89
C ARG A 54 -6.35 6.81 -1.74
N ARG A 55 -5.06 7.15 -1.72
CA ARG A 55 -4.44 8.04 -0.72
C ARG A 55 -4.37 7.51 0.72
N SER A 56 -4.78 6.27 1.00
CA SER A 56 -4.62 5.69 2.35
C SER A 56 -3.17 5.39 2.76
N GLY A 57 -2.18 5.64 1.88
CA GLY A 57 -0.75 5.41 2.18
C GLY A 57 -0.25 4.00 1.86
N LYS A 58 -0.92 3.24 0.99
CA LYS A 58 -0.49 1.89 0.57
C LYS A 58 0.91 1.88 -0.05
N THR A 59 1.17 2.73 -1.04
CA THR A 59 2.49 2.82 -1.69
C THR A 59 3.58 3.20 -0.69
N THR A 60 3.31 4.17 0.19
CA THR A 60 4.21 4.52 1.31
C THR A 60 4.47 3.33 2.23
N LEU A 61 3.45 2.52 2.57
CA LEU A 61 3.61 1.29 3.34
C LEU A 61 4.46 0.24 2.60
N LEU A 62 4.36 0.12 1.27
CA LEU A 62 5.24 -0.75 0.49
C LEU A 62 6.70 -0.30 0.61
N PHE A 63 6.98 1.01 0.50
CA PHE A 63 8.33 1.55 0.67
C PHE A 63 8.87 1.36 2.09
N GLN A 64 8.05 1.58 3.12
CA GLN A 64 8.42 1.28 4.51
C GLN A 64 8.74 -0.20 4.71
N LEU A 65 7.97 -1.09 4.07
CA LEU A 65 8.24 -2.53 4.12
C LEU A 65 9.54 -2.89 3.41
N MET A 66 9.83 -2.25 2.27
CA MET A 66 11.08 -2.44 1.53
C MET A 66 12.29 -2.01 2.36
N ASP A 67 12.21 -0.88 3.05
CA ASP A 67 13.27 -0.42 3.96
C ASP A 67 13.56 -1.46 5.07
N LEU A 68 12.51 -2.02 5.67
CA LEU A 68 12.64 -3.12 6.64
C LEU A 68 13.28 -4.38 6.03
N LEU A 69 12.94 -4.71 4.77
CA LEU A 69 13.50 -5.86 4.07
C LEU A 69 14.97 -5.63 3.67
N LEU A 70 15.34 -4.41 3.26
CA LEU A 70 16.71 -4.03 2.91
C LEU A 70 17.66 -4.20 4.09
N GLY A 71 17.21 -3.90 5.30
CA GLY A 71 18.01 -4.13 6.51
C GLY A 71 18.35 -5.60 6.80
N LYS A 72 17.78 -6.56 6.06
CA LYS A 72 17.93 -8.01 6.31
C LYS A 72 18.29 -8.84 5.08
N ASN A 73 18.30 -8.23 3.88
CA ASN A 73 18.45 -8.94 2.63
C ASN A 73 19.33 -8.15 1.66
N ASP A 74 19.90 -8.87 0.69
CA ASP A 74 20.51 -8.25 -0.49
C ASP A 74 19.49 -7.32 -1.17
N PRO A 75 19.84 -6.06 -1.47
CA PRO A 75 18.95 -5.12 -2.17
C PRO A 75 18.35 -5.65 -3.47
N LYS A 76 19.10 -6.45 -4.22
CA LYS A 76 18.61 -7.06 -5.47
C LYS A 76 17.50 -8.08 -5.24
N ARG A 77 17.32 -8.60 -4.02
CA ARG A 77 16.20 -9.49 -3.68
C ARG A 77 14.88 -8.75 -3.46
N ILE A 78 14.85 -7.42 -3.55
CA ILE A 78 13.66 -6.61 -3.31
C ILE A 78 13.33 -5.90 -4.61
N VAL A 79 12.18 -6.25 -5.18
CA VAL A 79 11.74 -5.79 -6.50
C VAL A 79 10.40 -5.09 -6.34
N TYR A 80 10.32 -3.83 -6.72
CA TYR A 80 9.10 -3.07 -6.79
C TYR A 80 8.72 -2.81 -8.24
N VAL A 81 7.44 -2.97 -8.54
CA VAL A 81 6.87 -2.66 -9.84
C VAL A 81 5.50 -2.06 -9.62
N LYS A 82 5.26 -0.88 -10.20
CA LYS A 82 3.92 -0.32 -10.31
C LYS A 82 3.31 -0.78 -11.62
N ILE A 83 2.31 -1.66 -11.52
CA ILE A 83 1.77 -2.40 -12.67
C ILE A 83 1.13 -1.48 -13.71
N ASP A 84 0.43 -0.44 -13.27
CA ASP A 84 -0.19 0.56 -14.14
C ASP A 84 0.82 1.26 -15.08
N ASP A 85 2.07 1.46 -14.62
CA ASP A 85 3.10 2.14 -15.43
C ASP A 85 3.58 1.28 -16.62
N ILE A 86 3.39 -0.04 -16.57
CA ILE A 86 3.99 -0.99 -17.53
C ILE A 86 2.99 -1.85 -18.28
N LEU A 87 1.68 -1.69 -18.01
CA LEU A 87 0.63 -2.59 -18.50
C LEU A 87 0.61 -2.73 -20.03
N SER A 88 0.95 -1.67 -20.77
CA SER A 88 1.02 -1.68 -22.24
C SER A 88 2.30 -2.28 -22.81
N LYS A 89 3.26 -2.61 -21.96
CA LYS A 89 4.63 -3.02 -22.32
C LYS A 89 4.93 -4.47 -21.95
N ILE A 90 4.11 -5.09 -21.12
CA ILE A 90 4.24 -6.48 -20.71
C ILE A 90 2.96 -7.27 -21.00
N ASP A 91 3.11 -8.57 -21.21
CA ASP A 91 1.99 -9.48 -21.42
C ASP A 91 1.56 -10.13 -20.10
N ASN A 92 2.52 -10.44 -19.22
CA ASN A 92 2.26 -11.14 -17.96
C ASN A 92 3.40 -10.95 -16.93
N LEU A 93 3.21 -11.40 -15.70
CA LEU A 93 4.19 -11.31 -14.61
C LEU A 93 5.49 -12.06 -14.89
N ARG A 94 5.52 -13.07 -15.78
CA ARG A 94 6.76 -13.79 -16.09
C ARG A 94 7.74 -12.90 -16.82
N ASP A 95 7.26 -11.93 -17.59
CA ASP A 95 8.08 -10.93 -18.27
C ASP A 95 8.95 -10.18 -17.25
N ILE A 96 8.32 -9.70 -16.16
CA ILE A 96 9.01 -9.05 -15.03
C ILE A 96 10.05 -9.99 -14.43
N THR A 97 9.68 -11.23 -14.11
CA THR A 97 10.61 -12.17 -13.46
C THR A 97 11.77 -12.59 -14.36
N SER A 98 11.54 -12.67 -15.67
CA SER A 98 12.55 -13.07 -16.66
C SER A 98 13.57 -11.97 -16.86
N VAL A 99 13.11 -10.73 -17.05
CA VAL A 99 14.00 -9.57 -17.18
C VAL A 99 14.74 -9.30 -15.87
N TYR A 100 14.07 -9.44 -14.72
CA TYR A 100 14.73 -9.38 -13.41
C TYR A 100 15.87 -10.41 -13.30
N HIS A 101 15.61 -11.67 -13.70
CA HIS A 101 16.61 -12.73 -13.64
C HIS A 101 17.83 -12.40 -14.52
N GLU A 102 17.59 -11.91 -15.74
CA GLU A 102 18.65 -11.49 -16.66
C GLU A 102 19.48 -10.33 -16.12
N LEU A 103 18.84 -9.32 -15.51
CA LEU A 103 19.53 -8.15 -14.97
C LEU A 103 20.37 -8.44 -13.73
N THR A 104 19.88 -9.34 -12.87
CA THR A 104 20.48 -9.56 -11.55
C THR A 104 21.30 -10.84 -11.46
N GLY A 105 21.07 -11.79 -12.37
CA GLY A 105 21.57 -13.17 -12.27
C GLY A 105 20.88 -14.01 -11.19
N ILE A 106 19.94 -13.43 -10.42
CA ILE A 106 19.26 -14.12 -9.33
C ILE A 106 18.05 -14.85 -9.88
N ASP A 107 18.03 -16.17 -9.82
CA ASP A 107 16.87 -16.95 -10.23
C ASP A 107 15.75 -16.88 -9.17
N PRO A 108 14.58 -16.28 -9.48
CA PRO A 108 13.45 -16.14 -8.55
C PRO A 108 12.79 -17.48 -8.20
N LYS A 109 13.05 -18.56 -8.95
CA LYS A 109 12.56 -19.90 -8.63
C LYS A 109 13.33 -20.50 -7.46
N SER A 110 14.66 -20.42 -7.49
CA SER A 110 15.55 -21.01 -6.49
C SER A 110 15.91 -20.08 -5.32
N ASN A 111 15.70 -18.77 -5.46
CA ASN A 111 16.00 -17.75 -4.45
C ASN A 111 14.75 -17.05 -3.91
N ARG A 112 14.82 -16.64 -2.64
CA ARG A 112 13.75 -15.84 -2.03
C ARG A 112 13.88 -14.39 -2.47
N VAL A 113 13.06 -14.01 -3.45
CA VAL A 113 12.93 -12.64 -3.97
C VAL A 113 11.57 -12.08 -3.55
N TYR A 114 11.54 -10.85 -3.06
CA TYR A 114 10.33 -10.15 -2.66
C TYR A 114 9.86 -9.27 -3.81
N PHE A 115 8.76 -9.66 -4.47
CA PHE A 115 8.10 -8.87 -5.50
C PHE A 115 6.97 -8.05 -4.86
N LEU A 116 7.15 -6.74 -4.77
CA LEU A 116 6.18 -5.74 -4.37
C LEU A 116 5.49 -5.18 -5.62
N LEU A 117 4.27 -5.63 -5.90
CA LEU A 117 3.52 -5.27 -7.10
C LEU A 117 2.42 -4.27 -6.73
N ASP A 118 2.66 -2.99 -7.03
CA ASP A 118 1.75 -1.90 -6.73
C ASP A 118 0.65 -1.81 -7.78
N GLU A 119 -0.58 -1.57 -7.34
CA GLU A 119 -1.78 -1.50 -8.17
C GLU A 119 -1.99 -2.75 -9.07
N ILE A 120 -1.81 -3.94 -8.50
CA ILE A 120 -1.88 -5.23 -9.23
C ILE A 120 -3.22 -5.46 -9.93
N HIS A 121 -4.30 -4.85 -9.43
CA HIS A 121 -5.65 -4.99 -9.95
C HIS A 121 -5.84 -4.49 -11.39
N PHE A 122 -4.91 -3.69 -11.93
CA PHE A 122 -4.92 -3.33 -13.36
C PHE A 122 -4.47 -4.49 -14.27
N MET A 123 -3.70 -5.44 -13.74
CA MET A 123 -3.29 -6.61 -14.50
C MET A 123 -4.42 -7.63 -14.57
N LYS A 124 -4.82 -7.96 -15.80
CA LYS A 124 -5.81 -9.00 -16.05
C LYS A 124 -5.31 -10.35 -15.53
N ASP A 125 -6.19 -11.09 -14.86
CA ASP A 125 -5.95 -12.46 -14.38
C ASP A 125 -4.71 -12.57 -13.46
N TRP A 126 -4.31 -11.48 -12.79
CA TRP A 126 -3.12 -11.43 -11.93
C TRP A 126 -3.09 -12.55 -10.88
N GLN A 127 -4.25 -12.93 -10.37
CA GLN A 127 -4.45 -13.99 -9.39
C GLN A 127 -4.01 -15.36 -9.93
N LEU A 128 -4.32 -15.65 -11.20
CA LEU A 128 -3.93 -16.90 -11.88
C LEU A 128 -2.43 -16.87 -12.17
N GLN A 129 -1.91 -15.70 -12.54
CA GLN A 129 -0.49 -15.52 -12.79
C GLN A 129 0.34 -15.73 -11.52
N ILE A 130 -0.04 -15.13 -10.38
CA ILE A 130 0.64 -15.38 -9.10
C ILE A 130 0.49 -16.83 -8.64
N LYS A 131 -0.71 -17.42 -8.81
CA LYS A 131 -0.97 -18.83 -8.50
C LYS A 131 0.01 -19.75 -9.20
N TYR A 132 0.32 -19.49 -10.48
CA TYR A 132 1.29 -20.27 -11.24
C TYR A 132 2.67 -20.32 -10.56
N PHE A 133 3.20 -19.18 -10.08
CA PHE A 133 4.50 -19.16 -9.39
C PHE A 133 4.48 -19.97 -8.09
N ILE A 134 3.39 -19.91 -7.35
CA ILE A 134 3.20 -20.65 -6.10
C ILE A 134 3.13 -22.16 -6.36
N ASP A 135 2.27 -22.57 -7.30
CA ASP A 135 2.09 -23.99 -7.65
C ASP A 135 3.35 -24.56 -8.33
N SER A 136 4.16 -23.72 -8.97
CA SER A 136 5.48 -24.07 -9.51
C SER A 136 6.61 -24.04 -8.49
N HIS A 137 6.28 -23.91 -7.19
CA HIS A 137 7.22 -23.91 -6.06
C HIS A 137 8.35 -22.87 -6.14
N TYR A 138 8.08 -21.69 -6.70
CA TYR A 138 9.02 -20.58 -6.62
C TYR A 138 9.23 -20.18 -5.16
N LYS A 139 10.48 -19.94 -4.75
CA LYS A 139 10.78 -19.41 -3.41
C LYS A 139 10.44 -17.92 -3.26
N SER A 140 10.10 -17.27 -4.36
CA SER A 140 9.68 -15.87 -4.39
C SER A 140 8.45 -15.59 -3.53
N LYS A 141 8.42 -14.38 -2.96
CA LYS A 141 7.39 -13.87 -2.08
C LYS A 141 6.69 -12.70 -2.75
N PHE A 142 5.38 -12.78 -2.92
CA PHE A 142 4.59 -11.71 -3.50
C PHE A 142 3.91 -10.87 -2.41
N ILE A 143 4.12 -9.56 -2.50
CA ILE A 143 3.39 -8.52 -1.78
C ILE A 143 2.71 -7.69 -2.85
N VAL A 144 1.40 -7.56 -2.78
CA VAL A 144 0.64 -6.82 -3.78
C VAL A 144 -0.17 -5.73 -3.10
N SER A 145 -0.57 -4.72 -3.86
CA SER A 145 -1.50 -3.71 -3.39
C SER A 145 -2.56 -3.39 -4.45
N GLY A 146 -3.63 -2.70 -4.03
CA GLY A 146 -4.39 -1.91 -4.98
C GLY A 146 -5.48 -1.08 -4.35
N SER A 147 -5.90 -0.05 -5.10
CA SER A 147 -6.91 0.91 -4.65
C SER A 147 -8.34 0.37 -4.67
N SER A 148 -8.63 -0.61 -5.52
CA SER A 148 -9.97 -1.19 -5.65
C SER A 148 -10.12 -2.44 -4.79
N LYS A 149 -10.73 -2.27 -3.60
CA LYS A 149 -11.01 -3.40 -2.70
C LYS A 149 -11.89 -4.45 -3.37
N THR A 150 -12.95 -4.02 -4.04
CA THR A 150 -13.91 -4.94 -4.65
C THR A 150 -13.26 -5.82 -5.72
N MET A 151 -12.42 -5.26 -6.59
CA MET A 151 -11.72 -6.04 -7.62
C MET A 151 -10.75 -7.04 -6.97
N LEU A 152 -9.91 -6.60 -6.05
CA LEU A 152 -8.91 -7.47 -5.42
C LEU A 152 -9.53 -8.62 -4.63
N TYR A 153 -10.59 -8.36 -3.89
CA TYR A 153 -11.28 -9.42 -3.14
C TYR A 153 -11.98 -10.39 -4.09
N LYS A 154 -12.68 -9.88 -5.11
CA LYS A 154 -13.36 -10.72 -6.09
C LYS A 154 -12.37 -11.66 -6.78
N ASP A 155 -11.33 -11.10 -7.39
CA ASP A 155 -10.33 -11.86 -8.15
C ASP A 155 -9.62 -12.90 -7.27
N ALA A 156 -9.17 -12.51 -6.08
CA ALA A 156 -8.42 -13.40 -5.21
C ALA A 156 -9.30 -14.47 -4.54
N SER A 157 -10.59 -14.18 -4.30
CA SER A 157 -11.55 -15.14 -3.72
C SER A 157 -11.83 -16.33 -4.64
N GLU A 158 -11.54 -16.20 -5.94
CA GLU A 158 -11.74 -17.30 -6.90
C GLU A 158 -10.51 -18.21 -6.97
N SER A 159 -9.29 -17.67 -6.88
CA SER A 159 -8.06 -18.40 -7.24
C SER A 159 -6.99 -18.49 -6.16
N LEU A 160 -7.03 -17.63 -5.14
CA LEU A 160 -5.99 -17.50 -4.11
C LEU A 160 -6.51 -17.73 -2.68
N VAL A 161 -7.68 -18.37 -2.54
CA VAL A 161 -8.30 -18.69 -1.25
C VAL A 161 -7.32 -19.40 -0.33
N GLY A 162 -7.23 -18.91 0.91
CA GLY A 162 -6.31 -19.42 1.92
C GLY A 162 -4.85 -19.06 1.69
N ARG A 163 -4.41 -18.76 0.46
CA ARG A 163 -3.02 -18.42 0.09
C ARG A 163 -2.71 -16.93 0.18
N ILE A 164 -3.73 -16.08 0.17
CA ILE A 164 -3.62 -14.63 0.34
C ILE A 164 -4.03 -14.19 1.74
N ARG A 165 -3.42 -13.10 2.22
CA ARG A 165 -3.79 -12.39 3.44
C ARG A 165 -3.97 -10.92 3.11
N PHE A 166 -5.19 -10.44 3.32
CA PHE A 166 -5.55 -9.06 3.13
C PHE A 166 -5.20 -8.23 4.35
N VAL A 167 -4.66 -7.04 4.11
CA VAL A 167 -4.40 -6.01 5.10
C VAL A 167 -5.15 -4.75 4.65
N ASP A 168 -6.22 -4.43 5.36
CA ASP A 168 -7.04 -3.26 5.08
C ASP A 168 -6.32 -1.99 5.56
N VAL A 169 -5.86 -1.19 4.60
CA VAL A 169 -5.16 0.08 4.81
C VAL A 169 -6.16 1.22 4.78
N PHE A 170 -6.47 1.75 5.95
CA PHE A 170 -7.32 2.91 6.14
C PHE A 170 -6.50 4.21 6.11
N PRO A 171 -7.15 5.39 6.00
CA PRO A 171 -6.55 6.65 6.40
C PRO A 171 -5.95 6.55 7.82
N LEU A 172 -5.25 7.61 8.23
CA LEU A 172 -4.60 7.62 9.53
C LEU A 172 -5.65 7.40 10.63
N THR A 173 -5.34 6.54 11.58
CA THR A 173 -6.08 6.53 12.85
C THR A 173 -5.84 7.86 13.55
N PHE A 174 -6.71 8.27 14.47
CA PHE A 174 -6.49 9.50 15.21
C PHE A 174 -5.15 9.49 15.98
N ARG A 175 -4.72 8.33 16.50
CA ARG A 175 -3.40 8.16 17.13
C ARG A 175 -2.24 8.42 16.15
N GLU A 176 -2.33 7.91 14.93
CA GLU A 176 -1.34 8.19 13.88
C GLU A 176 -1.39 9.67 13.49
N PHE A 177 -2.57 10.26 13.35
CA PHE A 177 -2.73 11.66 13.02
C PHE A 177 -2.08 12.59 14.05
N LEU A 178 -2.22 12.29 15.34
CA LEU A 178 -1.51 13.01 16.41
C LEU A 178 0.00 12.88 16.24
N ARG A 179 0.52 11.67 16.02
CA ARG A 179 1.95 11.44 15.78
C ARG A 179 2.47 12.21 14.56
N PHE A 180 1.70 12.26 13.47
CA PHE A 180 2.05 13.03 12.27
C PHE A 180 2.08 14.55 12.53
N ASN A 181 1.36 15.03 13.54
CA ASN A 181 1.44 16.40 14.04
C ASN A 181 2.50 16.60 15.15
N GLY A 182 3.36 15.60 15.40
CA GLY A 182 4.41 15.67 16.41
C GLY A 182 3.92 15.44 17.85
N MET A 183 2.68 14.98 18.03
CA MET A 183 2.09 14.72 19.34
C MET A 183 2.06 13.21 19.63
N GLU A 184 2.86 12.78 20.61
CA GLU A 184 2.81 11.40 21.11
C GLU A 184 2.06 11.29 22.44
N LEU A 185 1.13 10.34 22.50
CA LEU A 185 0.37 10.00 23.69
C LEU A 185 0.94 8.70 24.29
N ASN A 186 1.61 8.83 25.43
CA ASN A 186 2.14 7.72 26.22
C ASN A 186 1.01 7.08 27.04
N LEU A 187 0.08 6.44 26.35
CA LEU A 187 -1.01 5.70 26.99
C LEU A 187 -0.53 4.30 27.35
N LYS A 188 -0.70 3.93 28.62
CA LYS A 188 -0.43 2.58 29.11
C LYS A 188 -1.60 1.66 28.76
N GLU A 189 -1.26 0.42 28.42
CA GLU A 189 -2.26 -0.65 28.21
C GLU A 189 -2.76 -1.18 29.55
N GLY A 190 -4.03 -1.60 29.59
CA GLY A 190 -4.66 -2.18 30.78
C GLY A 190 -5.90 -1.42 31.26
N MET A 191 -6.82 -2.16 31.87
CA MET A 191 -8.11 -1.65 32.37
C MET A 191 -8.12 -1.45 33.90
N GLU A 192 -6.95 -1.55 34.54
CA GLU A 192 -6.81 -1.31 35.97
C GLU A 192 -7.04 0.17 36.29
N PHE A 193 -7.66 0.45 37.45
CA PHE A 193 -7.97 1.82 37.87
C PHE A 193 -6.74 2.73 37.88
N LYS A 194 -5.58 2.22 38.31
CA LYS A 194 -4.31 2.96 38.32
C LYS A 194 -3.92 3.39 36.91
N THR A 195 -3.95 2.48 35.95
CA THR A 195 -3.64 2.73 34.53
C THR A 195 -4.61 3.75 33.92
N ILE A 196 -5.91 3.59 34.18
CA ILE A 196 -6.94 4.53 33.69
C ILE A 196 -6.70 5.93 34.27
N LYS A 197 -6.41 6.03 35.58
CA LYS A 197 -6.14 7.29 36.26
C LYS A 197 -4.89 7.99 35.70
N GLU A 198 -3.80 7.26 35.49
CA GLU A 198 -2.58 7.80 34.88
C GLU A 198 -2.82 8.29 33.44
N ASN A 199 -3.53 7.50 32.63
CA ASN A 199 -3.92 7.90 31.28
C ASN A 199 -4.81 9.15 31.27
N TYR A 200 -5.76 9.27 32.22
CA TYR A 200 -6.63 10.44 32.35
C TYR A 200 -5.83 11.73 32.58
N TYR A 201 -4.88 11.74 33.53
CA TYR A 201 -4.07 12.94 33.79
C TYR A 201 -3.14 13.30 32.61
N ASN A 202 -2.65 12.29 31.89
CA ASN A 202 -1.86 12.51 30.66
C ASN A 202 -2.70 13.14 29.54
N LEU A 203 -4.00 12.80 29.45
CA LEU A 203 -4.90 13.33 28.43
C LEU A 203 -5.44 14.73 28.79
N ILE A 204 -5.84 14.94 30.05
CA ILE A 204 -6.49 16.19 30.46
C ILE A 204 -5.54 17.40 30.33
N SER A 205 -4.25 17.20 30.60
CA SER A 205 -3.21 18.23 30.44
C SER A 205 -3.02 18.68 29.00
N LYS A 206 -3.43 17.84 28.03
CA LYS A 206 -3.31 18.10 26.59
C LYS A 206 -4.67 18.28 25.90
N LYS A 207 -5.75 18.46 26.68
CA LYS A 207 -7.14 18.43 26.18
C LYS A 207 -7.37 19.38 25.02
N GLU A 208 -6.97 20.65 25.14
CA GLU A 208 -7.23 21.66 24.11
C GLU A 208 -6.52 21.35 22.79
N GLU A 209 -5.28 20.88 22.86
CA GLU A 209 -4.50 20.46 21.70
C GLU A 209 -5.11 19.21 21.04
N ILE A 210 -5.52 18.22 21.83
CA ILE A 210 -6.22 17.02 21.33
C ILE A 210 -7.53 17.43 20.63
N LEU A 211 -8.33 18.32 21.22
CA LEU A 211 -9.57 18.80 20.63
C LEU A 211 -9.33 19.60 19.34
N HIS A 212 -8.25 20.38 19.28
CA HIS A 212 -7.83 21.06 18.06
C HIS A 212 -7.52 20.05 16.94
N PHE A 213 -6.67 19.05 17.21
CA PHE A 213 -6.36 18.03 16.21
C PHE A 213 -7.54 17.13 15.87
N LEU A 214 -8.47 16.89 16.80
CA LEU A 214 -9.70 16.16 16.51
C LEU A 214 -10.57 16.91 15.50
N ARG A 215 -10.73 18.23 15.66
CA ARG A 215 -11.45 19.05 14.67
C ARG A 215 -10.76 18.99 13.31
N LEU A 216 -9.44 19.18 13.27
CA LEU A 216 -8.69 19.10 12.02
C LEU A 216 -8.80 17.71 11.37
N TYR A 217 -8.70 16.64 12.15
CA TYR A 217 -8.82 15.25 11.69
C TYR A 217 -10.16 15.02 10.96
N LEU A 218 -11.26 15.51 11.55
CA LEU A 218 -12.60 15.42 10.97
C LEU A 218 -12.75 16.28 9.72
N GLU A 219 -12.14 17.47 9.69
CA GLU A 219 -12.17 18.38 8.54
C GLU A 219 -11.39 17.85 7.33
N VAL A 220 -10.24 17.19 7.55
CA VAL A 220 -9.33 16.76 6.46
C VAL A 220 -9.45 15.28 6.11
N GLY A 221 -10.32 14.52 6.80
CA GLY A 221 -10.58 13.11 6.51
C GLY A 221 -9.44 12.15 6.83
N ALA A 222 -8.46 12.59 7.63
CA ALA A 222 -7.33 11.80 8.11
C ALA A 222 -6.39 11.19 7.05
N PHE A 223 -6.40 11.70 5.82
CA PHE A 223 -5.52 11.18 4.77
C PHE A 223 -4.05 11.58 5.01
N PRO A 224 -3.08 10.68 4.86
CA PRO A 224 -1.66 11.00 4.94
C PRO A 224 -1.22 12.16 4.03
N GLU A 225 -1.82 12.30 2.85
CA GLU A 225 -1.46 13.32 1.86
C GLU A 225 -1.70 14.76 2.34
N TRP A 226 -2.63 14.96 3.29
CA TRP A 226 -2.84 16.24 3.97
C TRP A 226 -1.52 16.83 4.50
N PHE A 227 -0.62 16.00 5.03
CA PHE A 227 0.64 16.45 5.62
C PHE A 227 1.67 16.95 4.61
N ARG A 228 1.45 16.72 3.31
CA ARG A 228 2.25 17.27 2.21
C ARG A 228 1.73 18.61 1.72
N ILE A 229 0.39 18.77 1.70
CA ILE A 229 -0.27 19.97 1.18
C ILE A 229 -0.38 21.04 2.28
N LYS A 230 -0.94 20.68 3.43
CA LYS A 230 -1.19 21.56 4.60
C LYS A 230 -1.94 22.88 4.30
N ASP A 231 -2.55 23.00 3.13
CA ASP A 231 -3.50 24.05 2.77
C ASP A 231 -4.91 23.48 2.71
N ARG A 232 -5.83 24.05 3.50
CA ARG A 232 -7.21 23.53 3.62
C ARG A 232 -8.01 23.66 2.33
N ARG A 233 -7.85 24.76 1.60
CA ARG A 233 -8.64 25.03 0.39
C ARG A 233 -8.19 24.12 -0.74
N GLU A 234 -6.87 24.00 -0.91
CA GLU A 234 -6.28 23.09 -1.88
C GLU A 234 -6.67 21.65 -1.56
N TRP A 235 -6.56 21.23 -0.29
CA TRP A 235 -6.92 19.87 0.11
C TRP A 235 -8.40 19.55 -0.10
N GLN A 236 -9.31 20.49 0.22
CA GLN A 236 -10.74 20.30 -0.03
C GLN A 236 -11.04 20.13 -1.51
N LYS A 237 -10.40 20.93 -2.38
CA LYS A 237 -10.52 20.78 -3.83
C LYS A 237 -10.02 19.42 -4.29
N THR A 238 -8.84 19.02 -3.84
CA THR A 238 -8.25 17.70 -4.10
C THR A 238 -9.14 16.54 -3.62
N LEU A 239 -9.78 16.67 -2.45
CA LEU A 239 -10.74 15.68 -1.97
C LEU A 239 -11.98 15.62 -2.85
N VAL A 240 -12.57 16.75 -3.23
CA VAL A 240 -13.77 16.75 -4.08
C VAL A 240 -13.45 16.17 -5.46
N ASP A 241 -12.43 16.73 -6.13
CA ASP A 241 -12.08 16.38 -7.50
C ASP A 241 -11.64 14.91 -7.63
N ASP A 242 -10.90 14.37 -6.67
CA ASP A 242 -10.44 12.98 -6.77
C ASP A 242 -11.39 11.99 -6.12
N TYR A 243 -11.99 12.32 -4.98
CA TYR A 243 -12.74 11.33 -4.20
C TYR A 243 -14.14 11.11 -4.77
N LEU A 244 -14.84 12.17 -5.20
CA LEU A 244 -16.11 12.03 -5.92
C LEU A 244 -15.85 11.45 -7.32
N SER A 245 -14.92 12.03 -8.09
CA SER A 245 -14.73 11.60 -9.48
C SER A 245 -14.11 10.20 -9.62
N LEU A 246 -13.20 9.75 -8.75
CA LEU A 246 -12.56 8.43 -8.91
C LEU A 246 -13.31 7.29 -8.24
N ILE A 247 -13.94 7.50 -7.07
CA ILE A 247 -14.64 6.40 -6.38
C ILE A 247 -16.01 6.18 -7.00
N LEU A 248 -16.81 7.23 -7.20
CA LEU A 248 -18.15 7.08 -7.76
C LEU A 248 -18.13 6.75 -9.25
N PHE A 249 -17.20 7.29 -10.02
CA PHE A 249 -17.19 7.01 -11.46
C PHE A 249 -16.23 5.89 -11.78
N LYS A 250 -14.93 6.00 -11.46
CA LYS A 250 -13.98 4.99 -11.93
C LYS A 250 -14.21 3.62 -11.29
N ASP A 251 -14.38 3.55 -9.98
CA ASP A 251 -14.55 2.25 -9.30
C ASP A 251 -15.97 1.67 -9.49
N ILE A 252 -17.05 2.43 -9.29
CA ILE A 252 -18.41 1.89 -9.48
C ILE A 252 -18.69 1.59 -10.95
N VAL A 253 -18.35 2.47 -11.90
CA VAL A 253 -18.63 2.23 -13.33
C VAL A 253 -17.84 1.03 -13.83
N HIS A 254 -16.55 0.91 -13.51
CA HIS A 254 -15.77 -0.26 -13.95
C HIS A 254 -16.21 -1.55 -13.27
N VAL A 255 -16.46 -1.54 -11.95
CA VAL A 255 -16.82 -2.75 -11.21
C VAL A 255 -18.20 -3.26 -11.61
N PHE A 256 -19.18 -2.36 -11.73
CA PHE A 256 -20.57 -2.73 -12.00
C PHE A 256 -20.97 -2.63 -13.47
N LYS A 257 -20.04 -2.26 -14.37
CA LYS A 257 -20.29 -2.08 -15.81
C LYS A 257 -21.50 -1.17 -16.07
N VAL A 258 -21.55 -0.03 -15.38
CA VAL A 258 -22.66 0.92 -15.50
C VAL A 258 -22.75 1.40 -16.95
N LYS A 259 -23.94 1.27 -17.55
CA LYS A 259 -24.17 1.55 -18.97
C LYS A 259 -24.04 3.04 -19.33
N ASP A 260 -24.37 3.93 -18.41
CA ASP A 260 -24.31 5.38 -18.62
C ASP A 260 -23.68 6.08 -17.39
N PRO A 261 -22.38 6.38 -17.45
CA PRO A 261 -21.67 7.10 -16.39
C PRO A 261 -22.14 8.55 -16.19
N LEU A 262 -22.59 9.21 -17.26
CA LEU A 262 -23.03 10.61 -17.25
C LEU A 262 -24.40 10.75 -16.58
N LEU A 263 -25.27 9.75 -16.71
CA LEU A 263 -26.55 9.73 -16.00
C LEU A 263 -26.35 9.54 -14.49
N LEU A 264 -25.39 8.72 -14.09
CA LEU A 264 -25.01 8.55 -12.68
C LEU A 264 -24.49 9.87 -12.09
N GLU A 265 -23.74 10.64 -12.88
CA GLU A 265 -23.21 11.96 -12.47
C GLU A 265 -24.31 12.95 -12.14
N LYS A 266 -25.40 12.95 -12.92
CA LYS A 266 -26.52 13.87 -12.72
C LYS A 266 -27.43 13.51 -11.53
N LEU A 267 -27.25 12.35 -10.91
CA LEU A 267 -28.06 11.88 -9.77
C LEU A 267 -27.45 12.23 -8.40
N ILE A 268 -26.20 12.71 -8.37
CA ILE A 268 -25.42 12.98 -7.15
C ILE A 268 -25.13 14.48 -7.07
#